data_AF-A0ABD7GN62-F1
#
_entry.id   AF-A0ABD7GN62-F1
#
_cell.length_a   1.000
_cell.length_b   1.000
_cell.length_c   1.000
_cell.angle_alpha   90.00
_cell.angle_beta   90.00
_cell.angle_gamma   90.00
#
_symmetry.space_group_name_H-M   'P 1'
#
loop_
_entity.id
_entity.type
_entity.pdbx_description
1 polymer ?
#
loop_
_entity_poly.entity_id
_entity_poly.type
_entity_poly.pdbx_seq_one_letter_code
_entity_poly.pdbx_strand_id
1 'polypeptide(L)' 'PKDSWKNDIQYVVPGKDGHPFDLYSFGADGKEGGEGNDADIYYQP' A
#
# COMPACT_ATOMS: atom_id res chain seq x y z
N PRO A 1 -1.56 -1.11 -12.10
CA PRO A 1 -0.17 -0.64 -11.89
C PRO A 1 0.51 -1.56 -10.88
N LYS A 2 1.82 -1.76 -10.98
CA LYS A 2 2.58 -2.56 -10.02
C LYS A 2 3.54 -1.67 -9.26
N ASP A 3 3.86 -2.05 -8.03
CA ASP A 3 4.91 -1.41 -7.27
C ASP A 3 6.32 -1.81 -7.76
N SER A 4 7.34 -1.31 -7.06
CA SER A 4 8.76 -1.60 -7.34
C SER A 4 9.13 -3.08 -7.24
N TRP A 5 8.34 -3.88 -6.52
CA TRP A 5 8.54 -5.32 -6.34
C TRP A 5 7.63 -6.19 -7.22
N LYS A 6 6.92 -5.56 -8.17
CA LYS A 6 5.97 -6.19 -9.09
C LYS A 6 4.71 -6.74 -8.41
N ASN A 7 4.45 -6.32 -7.17
CA ASN A 7 3.20 -6.61 -6.46
C ASN A 7 2.12 -5.63 -6.92
N ASP A 8 0.87 -6.06 -6.83
CA ASP A 8 -0.27 -5.21 -7.16
C ASP A 8 -0.50 -4.20 -6.03
N ILE A 9 -0.70 -2.93 -6.41
CA ILE A 9 -1.00 -1.86 -5.46
C ILE A 9 -2.44 -2.01 -4.98
N GLN A 10 -2.65 -1.87 -3.67
CA GLN A 10 -3.95 -1.91 -3.05
C GLN A 10 -4.63 -0.56 -3.22
N TYR A 11 -5.86 -0.58 -3.72
CA TYR A 11 -6.69 0.60 -3.89
C TYR A 11 -8.06 0.33 -3.26
N VAL A 12 -8.46 1.18 -2.32
CA VAL A 12 -9.68 0.98 -1.53
C VAL A 12 -10.53 2.24 -1.55
N VAL A 13 -11.83 2.07 -1.79
CA VAL A 13 -12.84 3.13 -1.77
C VAL A 13 -14.11 2.62 -1.06
N PRO A 14 -14.67 3.35 -0.08
CA PRO A 14 -14.12 4.57 0.52
C PRO A 14 -12.81 4.29 1.27
N GLY A 15 -11.93 5.30 1.34
CA GLY A 15 -10.73 5.21 2.16
C GLY A 15 -11.07 5.21 3.65
N LYS A 16 -10.12 4.78 4.48
CA LYS A 16 -10.20 4.88 5.94
C LYS A 16 -10.06 6.33 6.39
N ASP A 17 -10.41 6.59 7.64
CA ASP A 17 -10.23 7.91 8.30
C ASP A 17 -10.83 9.12 7.55
N GLY A 18 -11.88 8.88 6.76
CA GLY A 18 -12.56 9.91 5.98
C GLY A 18 -11.86 10.28 4.68
N HIS A 19 -10.80 9.56 4.29
CA HIS A 19 -10.16 9.73 3.00
C HIS A 19 -11.08 9.28 1.85
N PRO A 20 -11.03 9.95 0.69
CA PRO A 20 -11.82 9.55 -0.47
C PRO A 20 -11.41 8.17 -0.99
N PHE A 21 -10.13 7.83 -0.85
CA PHE A 21 -9.55 6.53 -1.20
C PHE A 21 -8.28 6.30 -0.39
N ASP A 22 -7.94 5.03 -0.20
CA ASP A 22 -6.60 4.62 0.25
C ASP A 22 -5.85 3.99 -0.92
N LEU A 23 -4.54 4.24 -0.99
CA LEU A 23 -3.65 3.62 -1.96
C LEU A 23 -2.36 3.21 -1.24
N TYR A 24 -2.02 1.91 -1.25
CA TYR A 24 -0.86 1.41 -0.53
C TYR A 24 -0.24 0.15 -1.16
N SER A 25 1.02 -0.14 -0.86
CA SER A 25 1.76 -1.34 -1.25
C SER A 25 2.28 -2.04 0.01
N PHE A 26 2.26 -3.37 0.00
CA PHE A 26 2.75 -4.24 1.08
C PHE A 26 4.26 -4.50 1.02
N GLY A 27 5.04 -3.61 0.40
CA GLY A 27 6.48 -3.80 0.29
C GLY A 27 6.88 -5.02 -0.53
N ALA A 28 8.09 -5.52 -0.30
CA ALA A 28 8.68 -6.62 -1.04
C ALA A 28 8.07 -7.99 -0.70
N ASP A 29 7.62 -8.19 0.53
CA ASP A 29 7.09 -9.47 1.00
C ASP A 29 5.61 -9.69 0.65
N GLY A 30 4.91 -8.62 0.24
CA GLY A 30 3.52 -8.66 -0.19
C GLY A 30 2.53 -8.89 0.96
N LYS A 31 2.92 -8.60 2.21
CA LYS A 31 2.07 -8.74 3.40
C LYS A 31 2.00 -7.44 4.20
N GLU A 32 0.96 -7.33 5.01
CA GLU A 32 0.80 -6.21 5.94
C GLU A 32 1.91 -6.20 7.00
N GLY A 33 2.47 -5.02 7.26
CA GLY A 33 3.52 -4.79 8.26
C GLY A 33 4.91 -4.77 7.65
N GLY A 34 5.84 -5.49 8.27
CA GLY A 34 7.23 -5.55 7.83
C GLY A 34 8.09 -4.34 8.22
N GLU A 35 9.38 -4.44 7.91
CA GLU A 35 10.36 -3.37 8.14
C GLU A 35 11.30 -3.27 6.93
N GLY A 36 11.92 -2.10 6.75
CA GLY A 36 12.83 -1.86 5.62
C GLY A 36 12.12 -2.01 4.28
N ASN A 37 12.57 -2.95 3.45
CA ASN A 37 11.97 -3.18 2.12
C ASN A 37 10.61 -3.90 2.19
N ASP A 38 10.34 -4.56 3.31
CA ASP A 38 9.07 -5.27 3.54
C ASP A 38 8.04 -4.33 4.19
N ALA A 39 8.41 -3.09 4.49
CA ALA A 39 7.50 -2.15 5.12
C ALA A 39 6.41 -1.70 4.16
N ASP A 40 5.18 -1.62 4.68
CA ASP A 40 4.05 -1.02 3.99
C ASP A 40 4.32 0.43 3.58
N ILE A 41 3.94 0.77 2.35
CA ILE A 41 4.03 2.12 1.80
C ILE A 41 2.63 2.65 1.52
N TYR A 42 2.24 3.69 2.25
CA TYR A 42 0.94 4.36 2.11
C TYR A 42 1.09 5.66 1.33
N TYR A 43 0.21 5.87 0.35
CA TYR A 43 0.01 7.18 -0.24
C TYR A 43 -0.86 8.01 0.70
N GLN A 44 -0.32 9.13 1.16
CA GLN A 44 -1.05 10.15 1.90
C GLN A 44 -1.13 11.41 1.00
N PRO A 45 -2.34 11.90 0.67
CA PRO A 45 -2.50 13.11 -0.13
C PRO A 45 -2.06 14.38 0.59
#